data_AF-A0A2N5YL47-F1
#
_entry.id   AF-A0A2N5YL47-F1
#
_cell.length_a   1.000
_cell.length_b   1.000
_cell.length_c   1.000
_cell.angle_alpha   90.00
_cell.angle_beta   90.00
_cell.angle_gamma   90.00
#
_symmetry.space_group_name_H-M   'P 1'
#
loop_
_entity.id
_entity.type
_entity.pdbx_description
1 polymer ?
#
loop_
_entity_poly.entity_id
_entity_poly.type
_entity_poly.pdbx_seq_one_letter_code
_entity_poly.pdbx_strand_id
1 'polypeptide(L)'
;MFDKLGKKEKAKDAYVKANYMYLSLLNSLTSNITLSTESRIAQSFVWFNYSLNSFYSFCLANYSKFPYLTGDIYNDEIVKKGIVMRTIKELVALIVNSDNEELKAVFDEWVFYRERYAKLKVLPISERKESLAEIESKVRLLEQQISSGIQEERKSKDKATIGWKDIKQKLQTDEAALEFIHFHAQDISGEKWSDSIMYCALLIRPDYTYPKLIPLFTERDFRTFLNRNKGKNAFDQVRRLYTRYKNKYRSYFKGDSLYNFVWKPIEKHLSGVNKIYYSPSGLLHKISFAAIPVEDDLLLIDKYSLQHMSSTSMLTRDHADIKVDEKYKALLYGGILYDSEPDEWSESGKQFREDHSDYFIRDRSFQWTDSLRSNISWSYLQGTLNEVQKIDSLLTK
;
A
#
# COMPACT_ATOMS: atom_id res chain seq x y z
N MET A 1 -25.07 10.06 17.25
CA MET A 1 -26.26 10.20 18.13
C MET A 1 -27.23 9.03 17.97
N PHE A 2 -27.74 8.73 16.75
CA PHE A 2 -28.68 7.61 16.54
C PHE A 2 -28.15 6.25 17.00
N ASP A 3 -26.87 5.99 16.81
CA ASP A 3 -26.25 4.71 17.16
C ASP A 3 -26.21 4.46 18.68
N LYS A 4 -25.87 5.51 19.45
CA LYS A 4 -25.93 5.51 20.92
C LYS A 4 -27.35 5.32 21.45
N LEU A 5 -28.36 5.73 20.68
CA LEU A 5 -29.77 5.56 21.01
C LEU A 5 -30.34 4.21 20.54
N GLY A 6 -29.49 3.29 20.06
CA GLY A 6 -29.91 1.98 19.54
C GLY A 6 -30.69 2.03 18.22
N LYS A 7 -30.82 3.21 17.59
CA LYS A 7 -31.57 3.39 16.33
C LYS A 7 -30.72 3.01 15.12
N LYS A 8 -30.42 1.72 14.99
CA LYS A 8 -29.43 1.19 14.02
C LYS A 8 -29.72 1.54 12.56
N GLU A 9 -30.98 1.55 12.11
CA GLU A 9 -31.31 1.95 10.73
C GLU A 9 -30.98 3.42 10.46
N LYS A 10 -31.37 4.32 11.38
CA LYS A 10 -31.06 5.76 11.24
C LYS A 10 -29.57 6.03 11.37
N ALA A 11 -28.86 5.26 12.21
CA ALA A 11 -27.42 5.32 12.33
C ALA A 11 -26.74 4.92 11.01
N LYS A 12 -27.14 3.80 10.43
CA LYS A 12 -26.70 3.32 9.12
C LYS A 12 -26.87 4.38 8.05
N ASP A 13 -28.05 4.97 7.90
CA ASP A 13 -28.29 6.01 6.89
C ASP A 13 -27.37 7.23 7.09
N ALA A 14 -27.20 7.67 8.34
CA ALA A 14 -26.32 8.79 8.66
C ALA A 14 -24.84 8.47 8.35
N TYR A 15 -24.37 7.28 8.68
CA TYR A 15 -22.99 6.85 8.40
C TYR A 15 -22.73 6.70 6.91
N VAL A 16 -23.63 6.05 6.16
CA VAL A 16 -23.52 5.90 4.71
C VAL A 16 -23.50 7.27 4.03
N LYS A 17 -24.39 8.18 4.43
CA LYS A 17 -24.42 9.54 3.89
C LYS A 17 -23.13 10.30 4.18
N ALA A 18 -22.61 10.22 5.41
CA ALA A 18 -21.34 10.84 5.78
C ALA A 18 -20.20 10.26 4.93
N ASN A 19 -20.12 8.93 4.81
CA ASN A 19 -19.09 8.27 4.02
C ASN A 19 -19.09 8.74 2.56
N TYR A 20 -20.27 8.77 1.93
CA TYR A 20 -20.44 9.27 0.57
C TYR A 20 -19.97 10.72 0.39
N MET A 21 -20.29 11.61 1.34
CA MET A 21 -19.82 13.00 1.30
C MET A 21 -18.29 13.09 1.35
N TYR A 22 -17.65 12.32 2.22
CA TYR A 22 -16.20 12.31 2.36
C TYR A 22 -15.50 11.70 1.14
N LEU A 23 -16.04 10.62 0.56
CA LEU A 23 -15.53 10.05 -0.69
C LEU A 23 -15.66 11.04 -1.85
N SER A 24 -16.80 11.74 -1.95
CA SER A 24 -17.00 12.77 -2.97
C SER A 24 -16.00 13.92 -2.81
N LEU A 25 -15.74 14.36 -1.57
CA LEU A 25 -14.71 15.35 -1.28
C LEU A 25 -13.32 14.85 -1.67
N LEU A 26 -12.98 13.60 -1.32
CA LEU A 26 -11.70 12.98 -1.67
C LEU A 26 -11.53 12.90 -3.20
N ASN A 27 -12.56 12.46 -3.92
CA ASN A 27 -12.55 12.38 -5.37
C ASN A 27 -12.38 13.77 -6.02
N SER A 28 -13.11 14.78 -5.52
CA SER A 28 -12.97 16.17 -5.96
C SER A 28 -11.58 16.74 -5.68
N LEU A 29 -11.00 16.41 -4.52
CA LEU A 29 -9.61 16.75 -4.23
C LEU A 29 -8.68 16.07 -5.23
N THR A 30 -8.92 14.81 -5.59
CA THR A 30 -8.09 14.08 -6.55
C THR A 30 -8.23 14.51 -8.00
N SER A 31 -9.41 15.01 -8.38
CA SER A 31 -9.69 15.49 -9.73
C SER A 31 -9.05 16.85 -10.01
N ASN A 32 -8.87 17.67 -8.97
CA ASN A 32 -8.30 19.01 -9.04
C ASN A 32 -6.81 19.07 -8.66
N ILE A 33 -6.09 17.94 -8.76
CA ILE A 33 -4.70 17.82 -8.29
C ILE A 33 -3.72 18.53 -9.21
N THR A 34 -2.88 19.38 -8.58
CA THR A 34 -1.50 19.68 -9.00
C THR A 34 -0.51 18.86 -8.17
N LEU A 35 0.71 18.67 -8.67
CA LEU A 35 1.76 17.90 -7.98
C LEU A 35 2.18 18.47 -6.60
N SER A 36 1.94 19.75 -6.30
CA SER A 36 2.12 20.33 -4.95
C SER A 36 1.16 19.82 -3.88
N THR A 37 0.10 19.12 -4.29
CA THR A 37 -0.95 18.70 -3.36
C THR A 37 -0.61 17.45 -2.57
N GLU A 38 0.55 16.80 -2.73
CA GLU A 38 0.91 15.61 -1.94
C GLU A 38 0.72 15.80 -0.43
N SER A 39 1.25 16.91 0.12
CA SER A 39 1.07 17.26 1.53
C SER A 39 -0.39 17.57 1.87
N ARG A 40 -1.12 18.22 0.96
CA ARG A 40 -2.56 18.52 1.13
C ARG A 40 -3.41 17.25 1.13
N ILE A 41 -3.13 16.32 0.22
CA ILE A 41 -3.76 15.01 0.14
C ILE A 41 -3.47 14.24 1.43
N ALA A 42 -2.21 14.20 1.87
CA ALA A 42 -1.82 13.57 3.13
C ALA A 42 -2.54 14.20 4.35
N GLN A 43 -2.72 15.52 4.38
CA GLN A 43 -3.50 16.20 5.42
C GLN A 43 -4.99 15.89 5.34
N SER A 44 -5.58 15.87 4.14
CA SER A 44 -6.97 15.46 3.92
C SER A 44 -7.22 14.01 4.35
N PHE A 45 -6.21 13.13 4.24
CA PHE A 45 -6.28 11.77 4.75
C PHE A 45 -6.50 11.69 6.26
N VAL A 46 -5.97 12.64 7.04
CA VAL A 46 -6.15 12.62 8.50
C VAL A 46 -7.64 12.75 8.84
N TRP A 47 -8.32 13.72 8.25
CA TRP A 47 -9.75 13.95 8.45
C TRP A 47 -10.61 12.84 7.84
N PHE A 48 -10.23 12.35 6.65
CA PHE A 48 -10.91 11.25 5.99
C PHE A 48 -10.86 9.96 6.85
N ASN A 49 -9.67 9.59 7.33
CA ASN A 49 -9.49 8.42 8.21
C ASN A 49 -10.29 8.56 9.51
N TYR A 50 -10.35 9.77 10.09
CA TYR A 50 -11.15 10.00 11.29
C TYR A 50 -12.64 9.69 11.06
N SER A 51 -13.22 10.12 9.93
CA SER A 51 -14.61 9.78 9.60
C SER A 51 -14.79 8.29 9.32
N LEU A 52 -13.88 7.67 8.58
CA LEU A 52 -13.93 6.23 8.27
C LEU A 52 -13.92 5.38 9.54
N ASN A 53 -13.14 5.76 10.56
CA ASN A 53 -13.07 5.03 11.82
C ASN A 53 -14.46 4.80 12.44
N SER A 54 -15.33 5.81 12.45
CA SER A 54 -16.68 5.67 12.99
C SER A 54 -17.56 4.78 12.11
N PHE A 55 -17.49 4.94 10.78
CA PHE A 55 -18.24 4.10 9.84
C PHE A 55 -17.83 2.63 9.93
N TYR A 56 -16.52 2.35 9.97
CA TYR A 56 -15.98 1.01 10.05
C TYR A 56 -16.29 0.36 11.40
N SER A 57 -16.23 1.13 12.49
CA SER A 57 -16.65 0.65 13.82
C SER A 57 -18.13 0.26 13.82
N PHE A 58 -19.00 1.07 13.21
CA PHE A 58 -20.41 0.74 13.04
C PHE A 58 -20.60 -0.55 12.22
N CYS A 59 -19.91 -0.68 11.09
CA CYS A 59 -20.00 -1.86 10.26
C CYS A 59 -19.48 -3.12 10.96
N LEU A 60 -18.36 -3.02 11.69
CA LEU A 60 -17.81 -4.12 12.48
C LEU A 60 -18.79 -4.60 13.56
N ALA A 61 -19.57 -3.70 14.16
CA ALA A 61 -20.58 -4.06 15.16
C ALA A 61 -21.88 -4.61 14.55
N ASN A 62 -22.16 -4.35 13.25
CA ASN A 62 -23.46 -4.62 12.63
C ASN A 62 -23.39 -5.38 11.29
N TYR A 63 -22.24 -5.95 10.90
CA TYR A 63 -22.08 -6.62 9.59
C TYR A 63 -23.00 -7.84 9.40
N SER A 64 -23.45 -8.46 10.49
CA SER A 64 -24.46 -9.53 10.44
C SER A 64 -25.84 -9.01 10.04
N LYS A 65 -26.18 -7.77 10.42
CA LYS A 65 -27.45 -7.12 10.08
C LYS A 65 -27.38 -6.37 8.75
N PHE A 66 -26.24 -5.74 8.45
CA PHE A 66 -26.02 -4.94 7.24
C PHE A 66 -24.80 -5.43 6.44
N PRO A 67 -24.83 -6.67 5.91
CA PRO A 67 -23.67 -7.27 5.25
C PRO A 67 -23.23 -6.55 3.99
N TYR A 68 -24.11 -5.79 3.33
CA TYR A 68 -23.77 -5.05 2.13
C TYR A 68 -22.80 -3.88 2.37
N LEU A 69 -22.75 -3.36 3.60
CA LEU A 69 -21.83 -2.27 3.97
C LEU A 69 -20.36 -2.70 3.93
N THR A 70 -20.06 -4.00 3.99
CA THR A 70 -18.68 -4.48 3.82
C THR A 70 -18.15 -4.20 2.41
N GLY A 71 -19.03 -4.08 1.42
CA GLY A 71 -18.71 -3.62 0.08
C GLY A 71 -18.27 -2.16 0.05
N ASP A 72 -18.93 -1.31 0.85
CA ASP A 72 -18.57 0.10 0.97
C ASP A 72 -17.19 0.24 1.64
N ILE A 73 -16.93 -0.48 2.74
CA ILE A 73 -15.60 -0.51 3.38
C ILE A 73 -14.52 -0.96 2.39
N TYR A 74 -14.81 -1.97 1.57
CA TYR A 74 -13.85 -2.44 0.56
C TYR A 74 -13.52 -1.35 -0.45
N ASN A 75 -14.54 -0.67 -0.97
CA ASN A 75 -14.38 0.44 -1.91
C ASN A 75 -13.57 1.59 -1.29
N ASP A 76 -13.87 1.95 -0.04
CA ASP A 76 -13.15 2.98 0.70
C ASP A 76 -11.65 2.64 0.81
N GLU A 77 -11.32 1.37 1.10
CA GLU A 77 -9.93 0.94 1.27
C GLU A 77 -9.14 0.89 -0.03
N ILE A 78 -9.72 0.40 -1.12
CA ILE A 78 -9.03 0.42 -2.42
C ILE A 78 -8.81 1.87 -2.90
N VAL A 79 -9.77 2.76 -2.63
CA VAL A 79 -9.63 4.18 -2.92
C VAL A 79 -8.52 4.79 -2.08
N LYS A 80 -8.44 4.50 -0.78
CA LYS A 80 -7.40 5.03 0.11
C LYS A 80 -5.99 4.50 -0.22
N LYS A 81 -5.84 3.19 -0.42
CA LYS A 81 -4.52 2.55 -0.56
C LYS A 81 -3.84 2.98 -1.84
N GLY A 82 -2.74 3.71 -1.74
CA GLY A 82 -1.93 4.10 -2.90
C GLY A 82 -2.54 5.22 -3.74
N ILE A 83 -3.52 5.96 -3.24
CA ILE A 83 -4.15 7.09 -3.94
C ILE A 83 -3.17 8.18 -4.35
N VAL A 84 -2.28 8.64 -3.46
CA VAL A 84 -1.25 9.66 -3.79
C VAL A 84 -0.43 9.17 -4.98
N MET A 85 0.09 7.94 -4.86
CA MET A 85 0.88 7.31 -5.92
C MET A 85 0.08 7.19 -7.22
N ARG A 86 -1.15 6.69 -7.16
CA ARG A 86 -2.02 6.54 -8.34
C ARG A 86 -2.31 7.87 -9.00
N THR A 87 -2.65 8.91 -8.24
CA THR A 87 -2.96 10.19 -8.84
C THR A 87 -1.72 10.82 -9.47
N ILE A 88 -0.53 10.66 -8.86
CA ILE A 88 0.72 11.07 -9.49
C ILE A 88 0.95 10.27 -10.79
N LYS A 89 0.75 8.94 -10.78
CA LYS A 89 0.82 8.08 -11.99
C LYS A 89 -0.10 8.56 -13.09
N GLU A 90 -1.35 8.82 -12.75
CA GLU A 90 -2.36 9.27 -13.69
C GLU A 90 -2.01 10.64 -14.24
N LEU A 91 -1.57 11.58 -13.40
CA LEU A 91 -1.17 12.92 -13.81
C LEU A 91 0.02 12.88 -14.77
N VAL A 92 1.08 12.14 -14.40
CA VAL A 92 2.28 12.00 -15.24
C VAL A 92 1.91 11.33 -16.56
N ALA A 93 1.12 10.26 -16.53
CA ALA A 93 0.66 9.59 -17.73
C ALA A 93 -0.22 10.49 -18.62
N LEU A 94 -1.03 11.37 -18.03
CA LEU A 94 -1.81 12.36 -18.80
C LEU A 94 -0.91 13.36 -19.51
N ILE A 95 0.11 13.90 -18.83
CA ILE A 95 1.04 14.86 -19.43
C ILE A 95 1.91 14.19 -20.51
N VAL A 96 2.52 13.05 -20.20
CA VAL A 96 3.42 12.34 -21.11
C VAL A 96 2.71 11.91 -22.39
N ASN A 97 1.45 11.47 -22.27
CA ASN A 97 0.63 11.06 -23.42
C ASN A 97 -0.25 12.19 -24.00
N SER A 98 -0.07 13.44 -23.56
CA SER A 98 -0.78 14.59 -24.13
C SER A 98 -0.15 14.95 -25.49
N ASP A 99 -0.96 15.49 -26.40
CA ASP A 99 -0.47 16.08 -27.66
C ASP A 99 0.03 17.53 -27.46
N ASN A 100 -0.10 18.08 -26.25
CA ASN A 100 0.31 19.44 -25.91
C ASN A 100 1.80 19.49 -25.53
N GLU A 101 2.64 19.86 -26.49
CA GLU A 101 4.09 20.01 -26.31
C GLU A 101 4.47 21.12 -25.32
N GLU A 102 3.66 22.18 -25.19
CA GLU A 102 3.89 23.23 -24.18
C GLU A 102 3.70 22.68 -22.77
N LEU A 103 2.66 21.86 -22.55
CA LEU A 103 2.41 21.21 -21.26
C LEU A 103 3.55 20.25 -20.86
N LYS A 104 4.10 19.51 -21.83
CA LYS A 104 5.29 18.66 -21.59
C LYS A 104 6.51 19.49 -21.21
N ALA A 105 6.78 20.58 -21.92
CA ALA A 105 7.92 21.45 -21.63
C ALA A 105 7.82 22.10 -20.23
N VAL A 106 6.62 22.58 -19.84
CA VAL A 106 6.38 23.12 -18.49
C VAL A 106 6.58 22.04 -17.43
N PHE A 107 6.15 20.80 -17.70
CA PHE A 107 6.37 19.68 -16.81
C PHE A 107 7.86 19.35 -16.62
N ASP A 108 8.64 19.30 -17.70
CA ASP A 108 10.09 19.07 -17.62
C ASP A 108 10.81 20.17 -16.83
N GLU A 109 10.44 21.44 -17.05
CA GLU A 109 10.96 22.57 -16.27
C GLU A 109 10.59 22.43 -14.79
N TRP A 110 9.36 22.01 -14.49
CA TRP A 110 8.91 21.76 -13.12
C TRP A 110 9.73 20.65 -12.44
N VAL A 111 10.01 19.55 -13.13
CA VAL A 111 10.84 18.45 -12.61
C VAL A 111 12.22 18.99 -12.23
N PHE A 112 12.85 19.75 -13.12
CA PHE A 112 14.17 20.34 -12.90
C PHE A 112 14.20 21.24 -11.65
N TYR A 113 13.25 22.17 -11.51
CA TYR A 113 13.22 23.06 -10.36
C TYR A 113 12.83 22.35 -9.06
N ARG A 114 12.02 21.30 -9.12
CA ARG A 114 11.65 20.49 -7.94
C ARG A 114 12.84 19.72 -7.39
N GLU A 115 13.65 19.09 -8.25
CA GLU A 115 14.88 18.42 -7.83
C GLU A 115 15.86 19.41 -7.18
N ARG A 116 15.98 20.60 -7.75
CA ARG A 116 16.83 21.68 -7.21
C ARG A 116 16.31 22.18 -5.85
N TYR A 117 15.00 22.35 -5.71
CA TYR A 117 14.35 22.70 -4.45
C TYR A 117 14.62 21.66 -3.35
N ALA A 118 14.45 20.37 -3.68
CA ALA A 118 14.68 19.28 -2.74
C ALA A 118 16.14 19.25 -2.24
N LYS A 119 17.11 19.41 -3.14
CA LYS A 119 18.55 19.49 -2.80
C LYS A 119 18.84 20.66 -1.87
N LEU A 120 18.36 21.86 -2.19
CA LEU A 120 18.60 23.05 -1.38
C LEU A 120 17.98 22.97 0.02
N LYS A 121 16.85 22.28 0.17
CA LYS A 121 16.17 22.12 1.46
C LYS A 121 16.99 21.30 2.46
N VAL A 122 17.79 20.35 1.97
CA VAL A 122 18.66 19.49 2.79
C VAL A 122 19.99 20.17 3.11
N LEU A 123 20.45 21.09 2.25
CA LEU A 123 21.68 21.83 2.50
C LEU A 123 21.56 22.82 3.68
N PRO A 124 22.63 22.97 4.49
CA PRO A 124 22.74 24.05 5.47
C PRO A 124 22.56 25.42 4.83
N ILE A 125 21.97 26.38 5.55
CA ILE A 125 21.67 27.73 5.02
C ILE A 125 22.94 28.40 4.46
N SER A 126 24.09 28.20 5.10
CA SER A 126 25.39 28.74 4.71
C SER A 126 25.93 28.19 3.39
N GLU A 127 25.46 27.03 2.95
CA GLU A 127 25.91 26.34 1.73
C GLU A 127 24.97 26.56 0.54
N ARG A 128 23.83 27.23 0.77
CA ARG A 128 22.86 27.54 -0.29
C ARG A 128 23.36 28.69 -1.14
N LYS A 129 23.74 28.38 -2.37
CA LYS A 129 24.15 29.37 -3.39
C LYS A 129 22.97 30.08 -4.06
N GLU A 130 21.75 29.62 -3.80
CA GLU A 130 20.52 30.08 -4.43
C GLU A 130 19.43 30.35 -3.40
N SER A 131 18.55 31.29 -3.71
CA SER A 131 17.40 31.61 -2.88
C SER A 131 16.38 30.48 -2.93
N LEU A 132 16.19 29.81 -1.79
CA LEU A 132 15.15 28.79 -1.64
C LEU A 132 13.76 29.35 -1.96
N ALA A 133 13.50 30.61 -1.58
CA ALA A 133 12.21 31.26 -1.78
C ALA A 133 11.91 31.53 -3.27
N GLU A 134 12.92 31.88 -4.06
CA GLU A 134 12.78 32.10 -5.50
C GLU A 134 12.47 30.80 -6.24
N ILE A 135 13.20 29.73 -5.91
CA ILE A 135 12.95 28.41 -6.49
C ILE A 135 11.56 27.89 -6.08
N GLU A 136 11.16 28.07 -4.82
CA GLU A 136 9.81 27.70 -4.37
C GLU A 136 8.73 28.47 -5.13
N SER A 137 8.94 29.76 -5.38
CA SER A 137 8.02 30.59 -6.18
C SER A 137 7.93 30.08 -7.62
N LYS A 138 9.06 29.75 -8.25
CA LYS A 138 9.11 29.20 -9.60
C LYS A 138 8.41 27.84 -9.70
N VAL A 139 8.64 26.94 -8.74
CA VAL A 139 7.92 25.66 -8.64
C VAL A 139 6.41 25.89 -8.56
N ARG A 140 5.95 26.80 -7.69
CA ARG A 140 4.52 27.13 -7.55
C ARG A 140 3.89 27.66 -8.84
N LEU A 141 4.60 28.51 -9.57
CA LEU A 141 4.11 29.05 -10.84
C LEU A 141 3.95 27.95 -11.90
N LEU A 142 4.96 27.09 -12.04
CA LEU A 142 4.92 25.96 -12.98
C LEU A 142 3.78 24.98 -12.62
N GLU A 143 3.53 24.74 -11.35
CA GLU A 143 2.39 23.91 -10.91
C GLU A 143 1.03 24.50 -11.29
N GLN A 144 0.88 25.83 -11.22
CA GLN A 144 -0.35 26.49 -11.65
C GLN A 144 -0.56 26.31 -13.15
N GLN A 145 0.49 26.46 -13.96
CA GLN A 145 0.45 26.25 -15.40
C GLN A 145 0.08 24.79 -15.74
N ILE A 146 0.72 23.83 -15.07
CA ILE A 146 0.40 22.40 -15.21
C ILE A 146 -1.07 22.12 -14.86
N SER A 147 -1.59 22.72 -13.77
CA SER A 147 -2.99 22.59 -13.37
C SER A 147 -3.95 22.97 -14.49
N SER A 148 -3.71 24.14 -15.09
CA SER A 148 -4.54 24.69 -16.15
C SER A 148 -4.50 23.82 -17.39
N GLY A 149 -3.31 23.36 -17.82
CA GLY A 149 -3.19 22.48 -18.98
C GLY A 149 -3.84 21.11 -18.79
N ILE A 150 -3.75 20.52 -17.58
CA ILE A 150 -4.36 19.21 -17.29
C ILE A 150 -5.90 19.26 -17.31
N GLN A 151 -6.52 20.38 -16.92
CA GLN A 151 -7.98 20.46 -16.90
C GLN A 151 -8.60 20.26 -18.28
N GLU A 152 -7.90 20.66 -19.34
CA GLU A 152 -8.35 20.44 -20.72
C GLU A 152 -8.23 18.97 -21.11
N GLU A 153 -7.12 18.32 -20.73
CA GLU A 153 -6.89 16.88 -20.96
C GLU A 153 -7.90 15.99 -20.21
N ARG A 154 -8.26 16.34 -18.97
CA ARG A 154 -9.18 15.55 -18.13
C ARG A 154 -10.61 15.50 -18.65
N LYS A 155 -11.08 16.54 -19.36
CA LYS A 155 -12.43 16.57 -19.94
C LYS A 155 -12.68 15.45 -20.95
N SER A 156 -11.64 14.77 -21.43
CA SER A 156 -11.72 13.69 -22.41
C SER A 156 -11.77 12.27 -21.83
N LYS A 157 -11.52 12.07 -20.51
CA LYS A 157 -11.34 10.73 -19.92
C LYS A 157 -11.98 10.61 -18.53
N ASP A 158 -13.31 10.58 -18.46
CA ASP A 158 -14.02 10.12 -17.26
C ASP A 158 -13.86 8.59 -17.12
N LYS A 159 -12.92 8.16 -16.28
CA LYS A 159 -12.73 6.74 -15.96
C LYS A 159 -13.64 6.36 -14.80
N ALA A 160 -14.41 5.30 -14.99
CA ALA A 160 -15.27 4.76 -13.93
C ALA A 160 -14.45 4.37 -12.69
N THR A 161 -14.95 4.73 -11.51
CA THR A 161 -14.33 4.35 -10.23
C THR A 161 -14.41 2.82 -10.06
N ILE A 162 -13.25 2.19 -9.90
CA ILE A 162 -13.14 0.74 -9.63
C ILE A 162 -13.82 0.42 -8.29
N GLY A 163 -14.68 -0.58 -8.27
CA GLY A 163 -15.30 -1.14 -7.08
C GLY A 163 -14.97 -2.60 -6.83
N TRP A 164 -15.35 -3.10 -5.65
CA TRP A 164 -15.16 -4.49 -5.25
C TRP A 164 -15.85 -5.49 -6.20
N LYS A 165 -16.92 -5.08 -6.88
CA LYS A 165 -17.62 -5.91 -7.87
C LYS A 165 -16.74 -6.18 -9.10
N ASP A 166 -15.98 -5.18 -9.55
CA ASP A 166 -15.06 -5.32 -10.69
C ASP A 166 -13.92 -6.29 -10.33
N ILE A 167 -13.42 -6.20 -9.08
CA ILE A 167 -12.42 -7.14 -8.55
C ILE A 167 -13.00 -8.56 -8.50
N LYS A 168 -14.23 -8.71 -7.99
CA LYS A 168 -14.91 -10.00 -7.93
C LYS A 168 -15.05 -10.64 -9.31
N GLN A 169 -15.36 -9.85 -10.35
CA GLN A 169 -15.51 -10.34 -11.72
C GLN A 169 -14.20 -10.83 -12.35
N LYS A 170 -13.05 -10.35 -11.86
CA LYS A 170 -11.72 -10.79 -12.33
C LYS A 170 -11.23 -12.08 -11.67
N LEU A 171 -11.87 -12.54 -10.59
CA LEU A 171 -11.46 -13.75 -9.86
C LEU A 171 -12.01 -15.01 -10.51
N GLN A 172 -11.16 -16.03 -10.62
CA GLN A 172 -11.58 -17.40 -10.94
C GLN A 172 -12.19 -18.11 -9.72
N THR A 173 -12.87 -19.23 -9.94
CA THR A 173 -13.64 -19.96 -8.90
C THR A 173 -12.80 -20.43 -7.70
N ASP A 174 -11.51 -20.72 -7.93
CA ASP A 174 -10.53 -21.12 -6.90
C ASP A 174 -9.59 -19.97 -6.49
N GLU A 175 -9.93 -18.74 -6.85
CA GLU A 175 -9.20 -17.53 -6.47
C GLU A 175 -9.94 -16.72 -5.40
N ALA A 176 -9.16 -15.97 -4.61
CA ALA A 176 -9.70 -15.02 -3.65
C ALA A 176 -8.89 -13.73 -3.60
N ALA A 177 -9.57 -12.62 -3.29
CA ALA A 177 -8.93 -11.34 -3.00
C ALA A 177 -9.09 -10.97 -1.52
N LEU A 178 -7.98 -10.65 -0.86
CA LEU A 178 -7.89 -10.40 0.58
C LEU A 178 -7.31 -9.01 0.85
N GLU A 179 -8.17 -8.07 1.20
CA GLU A 179 -7.81 -6.69 1.49
C GLU A 179 -7.73 -6.51 3.02
N PHE A 180 -6.52 -6.38 3.57
CA PHE A 180 -6.36 -6.13 5.01
C PHE A 180 -6.63 -4.67 5.32
N ILE A 181 -7.27 -4.42 6.46
CA ILE A 181 -7.67 -3.07 6.89
C ILE A 181 -7.30 -2.88 8.35
N HIS A 182 -7.00 -1.64 8.73
CA HIS A 182 -6.87 -1.25 10.13
C HIS A 182 -7.51 0.12 10.35
N PHE A 183 -8.13 0.30 11.50
CA PHE A 183 -8.82 1.54 11.87
C PHE A 183 -8.93 1.67 13.39
N HIS A 184 -9.08 2.89 13.89
CA HIS A 184 -9.33 3.09 15.32
C HIS A 184 -10.74 2.63 15.65
N ALA A 185 -10.86 1.56 16.45
CA ALA A 185 -12.15 1.07 16.88
C ALA A 185 -12.71 2.00 17.96
N GLN A 186 -13.81 2.67 17.62
CA GLN A 186 -14.52 3.53 18.55
C GLN A 186 -15.56 2.70 19.29
N ASP A 187 -15.54 2.76 20.61
CA ASP A 187 -16.62 2.19 21.42
C ASP A 187 -17.87 3.03 21.23
N ILE A 188 -18.87 2.42 20.61
CA ILE A 188 -20.15 3.06 20.32
C ILE A 188 -21.12 2.90 21.50
N SER A 189 -20.82 2.02 22.47
CA SER A 189 -21.60 1.83 23.70
C SER A 189 -21.36 2.93 24.75
N GLY A 190 -20.27 3.70 24.59
CA GLY A 190 -20.04 4.94 25.34
C GLY A 190 -19.29 4.79 26.65
N GLU A 191 -18.71 3.62 26.97
CA GLU A 191 -18.06 3.41 28.27
C GLU A 191 -16.54 3.47 28.25
N LYS A 192 -15.85 3.42 27.10
CA LYS A 192 -14.43 3.80 27.02
C LYS A 192 -13.98 4.07 25.59
N TRP A 193 -13.17 5.10 25.39
CA TRP A 193 -12.31 5.17 24.21
C TRP A 193 -11.39 3.95 24.26
N SER A 194 -11.70 2.92 23.48
CA SER A 194 -10.72 1.87 23.21
C SER A 194 -9.68 2.55 22.32
N ASP A 195 -8.52 2.90 22.87
CA ASP A 195 -7.36 3.37 22.09
C ASP A 195 -6.75 2.22 21.28
N SER A 196 -7.62 1.42 20.67
CA SER A 196 -7.31 0.14 20.09
C SER A 196 -7.57 0.22 18.60
N ILE A 197 -6.50 0.16 17.83
CA ILE A 197 -6.57 -0.03 16.39
C ILE A 197 -6.98 -1.48 16.14
N MET A 198 -8.08 -1.70 15.44
CA MET A 198 -8.58 -3.02 15.07
C MET A 198 -8.07 -3.41 13.68
N TYR A 199 -7.58 -4.63 13.55
CA TYR A 199 -7.20 -5.23 12.28
C TYR A 199 -8.28 -6.22 11.82
N CYS A 200 -8.70 -6.08 10.57
CA CYS A 200 -9.64 -6.98 9.91
C CYS A 200 -9.10 -7.38 8.54
N ALA A 201 -9.64 -8.46 7.98
CA ALA A 201 -9.48 -8.81 6.58
C ALA A 201 -10.83 -8.75 5.87
N LEU A 202 -10.86 -8.13 4.69
CA LEU A 202 -11.99 -8.18 3.79
C LEU A 202 -11.72 -9.20 2.69
N LEU A 203 -12.51 -10.26 2.65
CA LEU A 203 -12.37 -11.37 1.71
C LEU A 203 -13.43 -11.32 0.62
N ILE A 204 -13.01 -11.33 -0.64
CA ILE A 204 -13.87 -11.51 -1.81
C ILE A 204 -13.61 -12.90 -2.40
N ARG A 205 -14.72 -13.59 -2.72
CA ARG A 205 -14.75 -14.77 -3.57
C ARG A 205 -15.85 -14.63 -4.63
N PRO A 206 -15.76 -15.33 -5.77
CA PRO A 206 -16.80 -15.29 -6.80
C PRO A 206 -18.19 -15.72 -6.30
N ASP A 207 -18.25 -16.63 -5.32
CA ASP A 207 -19.49 -17.13 -4.75
C ASP A 207 -20.11 -16.19 -3.68
N TYR A 208 -19.41 -15.12 -3.27
CA TYR A 208 -19.89 -14.25 -2.20
C TYR A 208 -20.78 -13.13 -2.71
N THR A 209 -21.95 -12.94 -2.10
CA THR A 209 -22.85 -11.81 -2.41
C THR A 209 -22.23 -10.46 -2.04
N TYR A 210 -21.49 -10.41 -0.94
CA TYR A 210 -20.76 -9.23 -0.45
C TYR A 210 -19.40 -9.67 0.13
N PRO A 211 -18.39 -8.78 0.19
CA PRO A 211 -17.12 -9.10 0.86
C PRO A 211 -17.36 -9.57 2.30
N LYS A 212 -16.61 -10.56 2.77
CA LYS A 212 -16.65 -10.98 4.17
C LYS A 212 -15.66 -10.18 4.99
N LEU A 213 -16.18 -9.45 5.99
CA LEU A 213 -15.36 -8.80 7.02
C LEU A 213 -15.00 -9.80 8.11
N ILE A 214 -13.71 -10.07 8.27
CA ILE A 214 -13.14 -11.04 9.21
C ILE A 214 -12.32 -10.27 10.24
N PRO A 215 -12.82 -10.11 11.48
CA PRO A 215 -12.04 -9.50 12.56
C PRO A 215 -10.84 -10.39 12.94
N LEU A 216 -9.65 -9.81 13.11
CA LEU A 216 -8.42 -10.56 13.41
C LEU A 216 -7.94 -10.33 14.84
N PHE A 217 -7.45 -9.13 15.13
CA PHE A 217 -6.83 -8.78 16.41
C PHE A 217 -6.74 -7.26 16.56
N THR A 218 -6.39 -6.79 17.77
CA THR A 218 -6.06 -5.39 17.98
C THR A 218 -4.55 -5.15 17.81
N GLU A 219 -4.16 -3.93 17.44
CA GLU A 219 -2.74 -3.57 17.33
C GLU A 219 -2.00 -3.78 18.64
N ARG A 220 -2.65 -3.49 19.76
CA ARG A 220 -2.07 -3.69 21.09
C ARG A 220 -1.72 -5.16 21.33
N ASP A 221 -2.61 -6.07 20.97
CA ASP A 221 -2.39 -7.51 21.12
C ASP A 221 -1.27 -7.97 20.19
N PHE A 222 -1.25 -7.48 18.95
CA PHE A 222 -0.20 -7.81 17.99
C PHE A 222 1.16 -7.25 18.38
N ARG A 223 1.23 -6.00 18.88
CA ARG A 223 2.47 -5.42 19.42
C ARG A 223 2.97 -6.21 20.63
N THR A 224 2.07 -6.65 21.50
CA THR A 224 2.41 -7.51 22.64
C THR A 224 3.00 -8.83 22.16
N PHE A 225 2.39 -9.46 21.16
CA PHE A 225 2.91 -10.65 20.49
C PHE A 225 4.31 -10.44 19.87
N LEU A 226 4.49 -9.36 19.11
CA LEU A 226 5.78 -9.00 18.51
C LEU A 226 6.87 -8.73 19.57
N ASN A 227 6.49 -8.08 20.68
CA ASN A 227 7.39 -7.77 21.79
C ASN A 227 7.82 -9.02 22.55
N ARG A 228 6.90 -9.96 22.81
CA ARG A 228 7.22 -11.26 23.42
C ARG A 228 8.21 -12.08 22.59
N ASN A 229 8.13 -11.94 21.27
CA ASN A 229 9.02 -12.59 20.31
C ASN A 229 10.26 -11.76 19.95
N LYS A 230 10.57 -10.67 20.69
CA LYS A 230 11.83 -9.94 20.50
C LYS A 230 13.01 -10.86 20.72
N GLY A 231 13.86 -10.96 19.70
CA GLY A 231 15.14 -11.65 19.77
C GLY A 231 16.23 -10.75 20.34
N LYS A 232 17.40 -11.35 20.59
CA LYS A 232 18.62 -10.61 20.98
C LYS A 232 19.09 -9.63 19.90
N ASN A 233 18.73 -9.90 18.65
CA ASN A 233 18.97 -9.09 17.46
C ASN A 233 17.84 -9.31 16.45
N ALA A 234 17.87 -8.59 15.33
CA ALA A 234 16.86 -8.67 14.28
C ALA A 234 16.71 -10.10 13.71
N PHE A 235 17.82 -10.82 13.53
CA PHE A 235 17.80 -12.19 13.00
C PHE A 235 17.11 -13.17 13.95
N ASP A 236 17.44 -13.12 15.25
CA ASP A 236 16.78 -13.92 16.30
C ASP A 236 15.29 -13.57 16.41
N GLN A 237 14.92 -12.29 16.23
CA GLN A 237 13.51 -11.88 16.21
C GLN A 237 12.76 -12.50 15.03
N VAL A 238 13.30 -12.43 13.83
CA VAL A 238 12.71 -13.04 12.63
C VAL A 238 12.57 -14.55 12.83
N ARG A 239 13.63 -15.22 13.30
CA ARG A 239 13.58 -16.66 13.57
C ARG A 239 12.45 -17.02 14.53
N ARG A 240 12.29 -16.29 15.63
CA ARG A 240 11.22 -16.55 16.62
C ARG A 240 9.81 -16.37 16.03
N LEU A 241 9.62 -15.35 15.18
CA LEU A 241 8.31 -15.08 14.56
C LEU A 241 7.85 -16.17 13.59
N TYR A 242 8.78 -16.79 12.86
CA TYR A 242 8.48 -17.79 11.82
C TYR A 242 8.78 -19.24 12.24
N THR A 243 9.16 -19.50 13.49
CA THR A 243 9.29 -20.88 14.00
C THR A 243 8.03 -21.36 14.70
N ARG A 244 7.56 -22.56 14.34
CA ARG A 244 6.55 -23.31 15.09
C ARG A 244 7.23 -24.37 15.95
N TYR A 245 6.82 -24.51 17.22
CA TYR A 245 7.60 -25.25 18.23
C TYR A 245 7.05 -26.69 18.46
N LYS A 246 7.94 -27.71 18.43
CA LYS A 246 7.55 -29.13 18.57
C LYS A 246 8.06 -29.89 19.83
N ASN A 247 9.00 -29.42 20.66
CA ASN A 247 9.58 -30.30 21.71
C ASN A 247 9.56 -29.78 23.16
N LYS A 248 8.92 -30.58 24.04
CA LYS A 248 8.66 -30.48 25.50
C LYS A 248 9.73 -29.86 26.44
N TYR A 249 10.91 -29.44 25.98
CA TYR A 249 12.06 -29.08 26.81
C TYR A 249 12.51 -27.61 26.81
N ARG A 250 11.82 -26.67 26.14
CA ARG A 250 12.01 -25.22 26.38
C ARG A 250 10.65 -24.51 26.33
N SER A 251 9.99 -24.50 27.47
CA SER A 251 8.68 -23.88 27.69
C SER A 251 8.80 -22.36 27.79
N TYR A 252 8.41 -21.62 26.75
CA TYR A 252 7.89 -20.25 26.92
C TYR A 252 6.75 -19.83 25.95
N PHE A 253 6.47 -20.54 24.85
CA PHE A 253 5.44 -20.09 23.87
C PHE A 253 4.57 -21.24 23.31
N LYS A 254 3.64 -21.76 24.12
CA LYS A 254 2.56 -22.64 23.63
C LYS A 254 1.41 -21.78 23.09
N GLY A 255 1.20 -21.75 21.77
CA GLY A 255 -0.01 -21.18 21.15
C GLY A 255 0.15 -19.85 20.40
N ASP A 256 1.27 -19.14 20.58
CA ASP A 256 1.56 -17.84 19.96
C ASP A 256 2.30 -18.02 18.62
N SER A 257 1.64 -18.55 17.59
CA SER A 257 2.20 -18.52 16.22
C SER A 257 1.56 -17.39 15.43
N LEU A 258 2.35 -16.78 14.53
CA LEU A 258 1.86 -15.79 13.58
C LEU A 258 0.66 -16.30 12.77
N TYR A 259 0.63 -17.61 12.50
CA TYR A 259 -0.49 -18.31 11.91
C TYR A 259 -1.79 -18.16 12.70
N ASN A 260 -1.76 -18.41 14.01
CA ASN A 260 -2.95 -18.34 14.86
C ASN A 260 -3.51 -16.92 14.94
N PHE A 261 -2.62 -15.91 15.01
CA PHE A 261 -3.03 -14.51 15.08
C PHE A 261 -3.59 -14.01 13.76
N VAL A 262 -2.92 -14.29 12.64
CA VAL A 262 -3.21 -13.63 11.36
C VAL A 262 -4.05 -14.51 10.44
N TRP A 263 -3.66 -15.77 10.23
CA TRP A 263 -4.16 -16.56 9.11
C TRP A 263 -5.31 -17.51 9.49
N LYS A 264 -5.25 -18.13 10.67
CA LYS A 264 -6.26 -19.10 11.14
C LYS A 264 -7.70 -18.56 11.10
N PRO A 265 -8.00 -17.30 11.47
CA PRO A 265 -9.35 -16.76 11.35
C PRO A 265 -9.86 -16.67 9.90
N ILE A 266 -8.94 -16.56 8.93
CA ILE A 266 -9.21 -16.40 7.51
C ILE A 266 -9.37 -17.75 6.83
N GLU A 267 -8.54 -18.72 7.20
CA GLU A 267 -8.48 -20.06 6.59
C GLU A 267 -9.84 -20.77 6.49
N LYS A 268 -10.70 -20.62 7.51
CA LYS A 268 -12.04 -21.23 7.52
C LYS A 268 -12.94 -20.77 6.36
N HIS A 269 -12.56 -19.70 5.65
CA HIS A 269 -13.27 -19.16 4.50
C HIS A 269 -12.62 -19.47 3.15
N LEU A 270 -11.48 -20.16 3.15
CA LEU A 270 -10.63 -20.42 1.98
C LEU A 270 -10.75 -21.86 1.44
N SER A 271 -11.79 -22.60 1.84
CA SER A 271 -12.04 -23.93 1.26
C SER A 271 -12.21 -23.85 -0.26
N GLY A 272 -11.45 -24.67 -0.99
CA GLY A 272 -11.41 -24.70 -2.45
C GLY A 272 -10.65 -23.54 -3.11
N VAL A 273 -9.96 -22.69 -2.34
CA VAL A 273 -9.13 -21.60 -2.87
C VAL A 273 -7.68 -22.06 -2.97
N ASN A 274 -7.08 -21.92 -4.15
CA ASN A 274 -5.67 -22.23 -4.40
C ASN A 274 -4.81 -20.97 -4.49
N LYS A 275 -5.38 -19.85 -4.97
CA LYS A 275 -4.63 -18.62 -5.26
C LYS A 275 -5.27 -17.42 -4.58
N ILE A 276 -4.42 -16.62 -3.92
CA ILE A 276 -4.86 -15.52 -3.07
C ILE A 276 -4.07 -14.27 -3.42
N TYR A 277 -4.79 -13.27 -3.90
CA TYR A 277 -4.30 -11.91 -4.04
C TYR A 277 -4.51 -11.18 -2.73
N TYR A 278 -3.46 -10.60 -2.16
CA TYR A 278 -3.59 -9.96 -0.86
C TYR A 278 -2.86 -8.62 -0.78
N SER A 279 -3.45 -7.70 -0.02
CA SER A 279 -2.85 -6.40 0.26
C SER A 279 -2.82 -6.15 1.77
N PRO A 280 -1.62 -6.18 2.40
CA PRO A 280 -1.44 -5.92 3.83
C PRO A 280 -1.83 -4.49 4.23
N SER A 281 -1.88 -4.25 5.54
CA SER A 281 -2.18 -2.95 6.11
C SER A 281 -1.47 -2.79 7.45
N GLY A 282 -1.07 -1.57 7.82
CA GLY A 282 -0.46 -1.28 9.12
C GLY A 282 0.76 -2.16 9.42
N LEU A 283 0.82 -2.74 10.62
CA LEU A 283 1.94 -3.61 11.04
C LEU A 283 2.06 -4.90 10.20
N LEU A 284 1.03 -5.31 9.46
CA LEU A 284 1.10 -6.49 8.60
C LEU A 284 2.02 -6.28 7.37
N HIS A 285 2.37 -5.04 7.02
CA HIS A 285 3.41 -4.79 5.99
C HIS A 285 4.79 -5.32 6.40
N LYS A 286 5.02 -5.58 7.70
CA LYS A 286 6.29 -6.12 8.22
C LYS A 286 6.33 -7.66 8.21
N ILE A 287 5.25 -8.30 7.76
CA ILE A 287 5.07 -9.74 7.83
C ILE A 287 5.20 -10.36 6.44
N SER A 288 6.06 -11.36 6.33
CA SER A 288 6.15 -12.25 5.16
C SER A 288 5.11 -13.35 5.30
N PHE A 289 3.95 -13.16 4.66
CA PHE A 289 2.87 -14.15 4.68
C PHE A 289 3.31 -15.49 4.11
N ALA A 290 4.09 -15.48 3.03
CA ALA A 290 4.66 -16.67 2.41
C ALA A 290 5.42 -17.57 3.39
N ALA A 291 6.13 -16.96 4.35
CA ALA A 291 6.94 -17.67 5.33
C ALA A 291 6.17 -18.10 6.59
N ILE A 292 4.85 -17.89 6.66
CA ILE A 292 4.07 -18.30 7.84
C ILE A 292 3.98 -19.83 7.88
N PRO A 293 4.41 -20.50 8.96
CA PRO A 293 4.31 -21.94 9.09
C PRO A 293 2.87 -22.38 9.37
N VAL A 294 2.30 -23.18 8.46
CA VAL A 294 0.97 -23.78 8.56
C VAL A 294 1.03 -25.10 9.33
N GLU A 295 2.07 -25.89 9.11
CA GLU A 295 2.43 -27.12 9.83
C GLU A 295 3.94 -27.17 10.05
N ASP A 296 4.49 -28.27 10.54
CA ASP A 296 5.92 -28.34 10.91
C ASP A 296 6.86 -28.15 9.70
N ASP A 297 6.48 -28.68 8.55
CA ASP A 297 7.27 -28.67 7.31
C ASP A 297 6.53 -28.00 6.14
N LEU A 298 5.45 -27.27 6.43
CA LEU A 298 4.63 -26.59 5.42
C LEU A 298 4.47 -25.11 5.74
N LEU A 299 4.87 -24.27 4.80
CA LEU A 299 4.67 -22.83 4.81
C LEU A 299 3.37 -22.46 4.08
N LEU A 300 2.92 -21.23 4.28
CA LEU A 300 1.69 -20.77 3.66
C LEU A 300 1.79 -20.70 2.13
N ILE A 301 2.98 -20.41 1.61
CA ILE A 301 3.26 -20.45 0.17
C ILE A 301 3.18 -21.85 -0.44
N ASP A 302 3.39 -22.90 0.37
CA ASP A 302 3.25 -24.29 -0.10
C ASP A 302 1.77 -24.69 -0.21
N LYS A 303 0.88 -24.00 0.52
CA LYS A 303 -0.57 -24.24 0.52
C LYS A 303 -1.33 -23.39 -0.48
N TYR A 304 -0.91 -22.14 -0.70
CA TYR A 304 -1.57 -21.20 -1.58
C TYR A 304 -0.57 -20.49 -2.49
N SER A 305 -0.97 -20.24 -3.74
CA SER A 305 -0.29 -19.27 -4.61
C SER A 305 -0.59 -17.86 -4.09
N LEU A 306 0.33 -17.29 -3.32
CA LEU A 306 0.19 -15.98 -2.70
C LEU A 306 0.71 -14.88 -3.62
N GLN A 307 -0.14 -13.91 -3.95
CA GLN A 307 0.18 -12.77 -4.80
C GLN A 307 0.07 -11.47 -3.99
N HIS A 308 1.22 -10.91 -3.60
CA HIS A 308 1.27 -9.67 -2.84
C HIS A 308 1.00 -8.47 -3.75
N MET A 309 0.05 -7.62 -3.38
CA MET A 309 -0.35 -6.43 -4.12
C MET A 309 -0.36 -5.18 -3.24
N SER A 310 -0.15 -4.01 -3.85
CA SER A 310 -0.33 -2.74 -3.13
C SER A 310 -1.80 -2.48 -2.78
N SER A 311 -2.72 -3.02 -3.58
CA SER A 311 -4.17 -3.11 -3.35
C SER A 311 -4.71 -4.18 -4.29
N THR A 312 -5.76 -4.89 -3.86
CA THR A 312 -6.44 -5.87 -4.70
C THR A 312 -7.09 -5.27 -5.96
N SER A 313 -7.32 -3.95 -5.99
CA SER A 313 -7.77 -3.22 -7.19
C SER A 313 -6.85 -3.39 -8.40
N MET A 314 -5.57 -3.78 -8.19
CA MET A 314 -4.65 -4.09 -9.27
C MET A 314 -5.13 -5.20 -10.20
N LEU A 315 -5.98 -6.11 -9.73
CA LEU A 315 -6.61 -7.16 -10.55
C LEU A 315 -7.43 -6.63 -11.72
N THR A 316 -7.91 -5.39 -11.61
CA THR A 316 -8.73 -4.75 -12.66
C THR A 316 -7.89 -4.06 -13.72
N ARG A 317 -6.57 -3.96 -13.52
CA ARG A 317 -5.69 -3.34 -14.50
C ARG A 317 -5.40 -4.33 -15.62
N ASP A 318 -5.52 -3.85 -16.84
CA ASP A 318 -4.99 -4.58 -17.99
C ASP A 318 -3.46 -4.53 -17.89
N HIS A 319 -2.86 -5.68 -17.64
CA HIS A 319 -1.43 -5.83 -17.78
C HIS A 319 -1.17 -5.92 -19.29
N ALA A 320 -0.37 -4.99 -19.83
CA ALA A 320 0.26 -5.24 -21.11
C ALA A 320 1.03 -6.56 -20.94
N ASP A 321 0.73 -7.54 -21.79
CA ASP A 321 1.49 -8.79 -21.80
C ASP A 321 2.95 -8.43 -22.02
N ILE A 322 3.74 -8.41 -20.94
CA ILE A 322 5.18 -8.27 -21.04
C ILE A 322 5.66 -9.59 -21.64
N LYS A 323 5.72 -9.62 -22.96
CA LYS A 323 6.36 -10.70 -23.70
C LYS A 323 7.85 -10.56 -23.45
N VAL A 324 8.33 -11.26 -22.42
CA VAL A 324 9.76 -11.49 -22.25
C VAL A 324 10.22 -12.24 -23.50
N ASP A 325 11.24 -11.70 -24.17
CA ASP A 325 11.88 -12.36 -25.31
C ASP A 325 12.24 -13.80 -24.91
N GLU A 326 11.85 -14.78 -25.73
CA GLU A 326 12.00 -16.22 -25.43
C GLU A 326 13.45 -16.61 -25.10
N LYS A 327 14.43 -15.80 -25.53
CA LYS A 327 15.85 -16.00 -25.19
C LYS A 327 16.16 -15.80 -23.70
N TYR A 328 15.36 -15.03 -22.97
CA TYR A 328 15.55 -14.77 -21.55
C TYR A 328 14.61 -15.62 -20.71
N LYS A 329 15.14 -16.69 -20.10
CA LYS A 329 14.39 -17.57 -19.20
C LYS A 329 14.05 -16.91 -17.86
N ALA A 330 14.94 -16.06 -17.35
CA ALA A 330 14.74 -15.30 -16.11
C ALA A 330 15.68 -14.09 -16.07
N LEU A 331 15.37 -13.14 -15.19
CA LEU A 331 16.24 -12.04 -14.83
C LEU A 331 16.52 -12.12 -13.33
N LEU A 332 17.79 -12.24 -12.96
CA LEU A 332 18.22 -12.47 -11.58
C LEU A 332 18.93 -11.23 -11.04
N TYR A 333 18.51 -10.77 -9.86
CA TYR A 333 19.09 -9.61 -9.18
C TYR A 333 19.61 -10.01 -7.81
N GLY A 334 20.90 -9.83 -7.56
CA GLY A 334 21.57 -10.20 -6.32
C GLY A 334 22.92 -9.52 -6.20
N GLY A 335 23.44 -9.40 -4.98
CA GLY A 335 24.67 -8.63 -4.74
C GLY A 335 24.49 -7.12 -4.95
N ILE A 336 23.28 -6.59 -4.74
CA ILE A 336 23.01 -5.16 -4.86
C ILE A 336 23.70 -4.42 -3.70
N LEU A 337 24.53 -3.42 -4.05
CA LEU A 337 25.14 -2.50 -3.11
C LEU A 337 24.14 -1.37 -2.84
N TYR A 338 23.51 -1.36 -1.66
CA TYR A 338 22.48 -0.37 -1.31
C TYR A 338 23.06 0.94 -0.77
N ASP A 339 24.29 0.91 -0.25
CA ASP A 339 24.96 2.05 0.41
C ASP A 339 25.94 2.80 -0.52
N SER A 340 25.82 2.65 -1.84
CA SER A 340 26.65 3.40 -2.80
C SER A 340 26.28 4.88 -2.84
N GLU A 341 27.26 5.75 -3.09
CA GLU A 341 27.06 7.21 -3.14
C GLU A 341 26.12 7.59 -4.29
N PRO A 342 25.18 8.56 -4.12
CA PRO A 342 24.20 8.93 -5.13
C PRO A 342 24.79 9.26 -6.52
N ASP A 343 26.00 9.80 -6.55
CA ASP A 343 26.71 10.13 -7.78
C ASP A 343 27.08 8.86 -8.57
N GLU A 344 27.50 7.78 -7.89
CA GLU A 344 27.84 6.48 -8.50
C GLU A 344 26.60 5.81 -9.14
N TRP A 345 25.44 5.89 -8.46
CA TRP A 345 24.16 5.41 -9.01
C TRP A 345 23.75 6.24 -10.22
N SER A 346 23.91 7.55 -10.15
CA SER A 346 23.51 8.47 -11.22
C SER A 346 24.32 8.22 -12.50
N GLU A 347 25.62 7.93 -12.36
CA GLU A 347 26.54 7.62 -13.46
C GLU A 347 26.19 6.25 -14.07
N SER A 348 26.01 5.23 -13.24
CA SER A 348 25.63 3.87 -13.66
C SER A 348 24.25 3.80 -14.32
N GLY A 349 23.35 4.72 -13.95
CA GLY A 349 22.01 4.84 -14.51
C GLY A 349 21.94 5.62 -15.83
N LYS A 350 22.98 6.38 -16.21
CA LYS A 350 22.98 7.19 -17.46
C LYS A 350 22.68 6.36 -18.70
N GLN A 351 23.19 5.14 -18.75
CA GLN A 351 23.00 4.20 -19.86
C GLN A 351 21.54 3.73 -20.04
N PHE A 352 20.65 4.00 -19.08
CA PHE A 352 19.23 3.63 -19.14
C PHE A 352 18.30 4.85 -19.29
N ARG A 353 18.84 6.07 -19.47
CA ARG A 353 18.06 7.34 -19.48
C ARG A 353 17.36 7.66 -20.81
N GLU A 354 17.13 6.69 -21.68
CA GLU A 354 16.70 6.99 -23.06
C GLU A 354 15.22 7.37 -23.20
N ASP A 355 14.37 7.17 -22.19
CA ASP A 355 12.93 7.38 -22.37
C ASP A 355 12.24 8.18 -21.25
N HIS A 356 11.35 9.09 -21.65
CA HIS A 356 10.60 10.00 -20.75
C HIS A 356 9.60 9.22 -19.86
N SER A 357 9.43 7.91 -20.09
CA SER A 357 8.63 6.99 -19.27
C SER A 357 9.21 6.69 -17.89
N ASP A 358 10.49 7.03 -17.64
CA ASP A 358 11.22 6.67 -16.41
C ASP A 358 11.03 7.61 -15.22
N TYR A 359 10.04 8.51 -15.28
CA TYR A 359 9.69 9.41 -14.18
C TYR A 359 9.50 8.67 -12.84
N PHE A 360 8.94 7.45 -12.84
CA PHE A 360 8.75 6.63 -11.63
C PHE A 360 10.04 6.06 -11.03
N ILE A 361 11.12 6.02 -11.80
CA ILE A 361 12.45 5.63 -11.32
C ILE A 361 13.16 6.83 -10.71
N ARG A 362 12.91 8.04 -11.24
CA ARG A 362 13.53 9.31 -10.78
C ARG A 362 13.03 9.79 -9.42
N ASP A 363 11.75 9.60 -9.08
CA ASP A 363 11.16 10.17 -7.87
C ASP A 363 10.53 9.12 -6.94
N ARG A 364 11.35 8.20 -6.40
CA ARG A 364 10.97 7.45 -5.19
C ARG A 364 11.19 8.28 -3.90
N SER A 365 11.48 9.58 -4.03
CA SER A 365 11.77 10.47 -2.91
C SER A 365 10.47 10.95 -2.26
N PHE A 366 9.78 10.04 -1.57
CA PHE A 366 8.80 10.44 -0.56
C PHE A 366 9.52 11.31 0.48
N GLN A 367 9.31 12.63 0.44
CA GLN A 367 9.91 13.61 1.37
C GLN A 367 9.60 13.29 2.85
N TRP A 368 8.58 12.48 3.13
CA TRP A 368 8.23 12.07 4.49
C TRP A 368 9.01 10.86 5.00
N THR A 369 9.65 10.08 4.12
CA THR A 369 10.43 8.90 4.52
C THR A 369 11.93 9.12 4.50
N ASP A 370 12.44 10.05 3.69
CA ASP A 370 13.89 10.21 3.56
C ASP A 370 14.56 10.82 4.79
N SER A 371 13.89 11.78 5.44
CA SER A 371 14.35 12.37 6.70
C SER A 371 14.29 11.42 7.90
N LEU A 372 13.60 10.28 7.77
CA LEU A 372 13.60 9.19 8.76
C LEU A 372 14.49 8.00 8.33
N ARG A 373 15.02 8.01 7.11
CA ARG A 373 15.88 6.96 6.54
C ARG A 373 17.36 7.33 6.49
N SER A 374 17.70 8.60 6.70
CA SER A 374 19.08 9.12 6.60
C SER A 374 20.09 8.56 7.63
N ASN A 375 19.74 7.50 8.37
CA ASN A 375 20.62 6.82 9.31
C ASN A 375 20.53 5.29 9.25
N ILE A 376 19.93 4.73 8.20
CA ILE A 376 19.85 3.26 8.00
C ILE A 376 20.80 2.89 6.87
N SER A 377 22.02 2.47 7.21
CA SER A 377 22.88 1.74 6.27
C SER A 377 22.36 0.32 6.11
N TRP A 378 22.18 -0.10 4.86
CA TRP A 378 21.81 -1.47 4.55
C TRP A 378 23.09 -2.27 4.36
N SER A 379 23.46 -3.04 5.39
CA SER A 379 24.59 -3.96 5.27
C SER A 379 24.44 -4.84 4.04
N TYR A 380 25.50 -4.93 3.24
CA TYR A 380 25.53 -5.74 2.02
C TYR A 380 25.03 -7.17 2.29
N LEU A 381 24.01 -7.57 1.55
CA LEU A 381 23.36 -8.86 1.71
C LEU A 381 24.12 -9.93 0.90
N GLN A 382 25.30 -10.31 1.37
CA GLN A 382 26.22 -11.24 0.66
C GLN A 382 25.56 -12.56 0.23
N GLY A 383 24.57 -13.06 0.97
CA GLY A 383 23.81 -14.26 0.62
C GLY A 383 23.06 -14.16 -0.72
N THR A 384 22.62 -12.96 -1.11
CA THR A 384 21.82 -12.75 -2.33
C THR A 384 22.63 -12.97 -3.60
N LEU A 385 23.93 -12.61 -3.59
CA LEU A 385 24.82 -12.88 -4.73
C LEU A 385 25.00 -14.40 -4.92
N ASN A 386 25.27 -15.11 -3.83
CA ASN A 386 25.44 -16.56 -3.84
C ASN A 386 24.14 -17.28 -4.29
N GLU A 387 22.99 -16.78 -3.87
CA GLU A 387 21.69 -17.30 -4.27
C GLU A 387 21.46 -17.13 -5.78
N VAL A 388 21.67 -15.92 -6.31
CA VAL A 388 21.52 -15.65 -7.74
C VAL A 388 22.47 -16.51 -8.58
N GLN A 389 23.74 -16.62 -8.20
CA GLN A 389 24.69 -17.47 -8.91
C GLN A 389 24.28 -18.95 -8.92
N LYS A 390 23.71 -19.45 -7.81
CA LYS A 390 23.18 -20.81 -7.75
C LYS A 390 21.96 -20.99 -8.65
N ILE A 391 21.01 -20.05 -8.63
CA ILE A 391 19.82 -20.13 -9.48
C ILE A 391 20.21 -20.04 -10.95
N ASP A 392 21.14 -19.14 -11.31
CA ASP A 392 21.66 -19.00 -12.67
C ASP A 392 22.23 -20.33 -13.20
N SER A 393 23.00 -21.04 -12.36
CA SER A 393 23.54 -22.35 -12.69
C SER A 393 22.49 -23.45 -12.94
N LEU A 394 21.26 -23.26 -12.44
CA LEU A 394 20.14 -24.18 -12.67
C LEU A 394 19.36 -23.83 -13.95
N LEU A 395 19.37 -22.56 -14.37
CA LEU A 395 18.65 -22.07 -15.55
C LEU A 395 19.47 -22.17 -16.85
N THR A 396 20.79 -22.17 -16.72
CA THR A 396 21.77 -22.30 -17.82
C THR A 396 22.08 -23.75 -18.21
N LYS A 397 21.58 -24.74 -17.44
CA LYS A 397 21.47 -26.13 -17.90
C LYS A 397 20.28 -26.29 -18.85
#